data_AF-A0AAN5BSE3-F1
#
_entry.id   AF-A0AAN5BSE3-F1
#
_cell.length_a   1.000
_cell.length_b   1.000
_cell.length_c   1.000
_cell.angle_alpha   90.00
_cell.angle_beta   90.00
_cell.angle_gamma   90.00
#
_symmetry.space_group_name_H-M   'P 1'
#
loop_
_entity.id
_entity.type
_entity.pdbx_description
1 polymer ?
#
loop_
_entity_poly.entity_id
_entity_poly.type
_entity_poly.pdbx_seq_one_letter_code
_entity_poly.pdbx_strand_id
1 'polypeptide(L)'
;MPVHLLAAIYASAQPFAKFDEYLSVLNAYSTPPTEQLWRIVWEILLQEIHTPHLASLQAGLLYLHKAPEKSQSAVADSASVWSFVGLLVGLATSLGLQLECGPMGLPAWERRLRRRLWWAIYAEDKWRSLLMGRPPYIRNDEWDVTELDDKDFHIDEAQIVLLPPPSSPLAQDVLQAQQFQCFARLSRIADEVQHDL
;
A
#
# COMPACT_ATOMS: atom_id res chain seq x y z
N MET A 1 9.09 1.57 -14.31
CA MET A 1 7.91 1.26 -13.48
C MET A 1 6.82 0.74 -14.39
N PRO A 2 6.05 -0.28 -13.98
CA PRO A 2 4.97 -0.83 -14.80
C PRO A 2 3.78 0.14 -14.87
N VAL A 3 2.95 -0.03 -15.90
CA VAL A 3 1.86 0.90 -16.25
C VAL A 3 0.78 0.95 -15.17
N HIS A 4 0.41 -0.20 -14.60
CA HIS A 4 -0.60 -0.26 -13.54
C HIS A 4 -0.17 0.50 -12.28
N LEU A 5 1.09 0.42 -11.89
CA LEU A 5 1.60 1.14 -10.72
C LEU A 5 1.60 2.64 -10.98
N LEU A 6 2.01 3.06 -12.17
CA LEU A 6 1.98 4.47 -12.56
C LEU A 6 0.56 5.02 -12.58
N ALA A 7 -0.39 4.26 -13.15
CA ALA A 7 -1.81 4.63 -13.17
C ALA A 7 -2.38 4.76 -11.75
N ALA A 8 -2.03 3.83 -10.84
CA ALA A 8 -2.46 3.87 -9.45
C ALA A 8 -1.90 5.09 -8.70
N ILE A 9 -0.63 5.45 -8.93
CA ILE A 9 0.00 6.63 -8.34
C ILE A 9 -0.68 7.92 -8.84
N TYR A 10 -0.91 8.05 -10.15
CA TYR A 10 -1.60 9.25 -10.67
C TYR A 10 -3.04 9.34 -10.17
N ALA A 11 -3.76 8.23 -10.15
CA ALA A 11 -5.14 8.20 -9.69
C ALA A 11 -5.27 8.50 -8.18
N SER A 12 -4.33 8.03 -7.36
CA SER A 12 -4.31 8.32 -5.92
C SER A 12 -3.85 9.76 -5.61
N ALA A 13 -3.01 10.35 -6.45
CA ALA A 13 -2.60 11.75 -6.33
C ALA A 13 -3.68 12.75 -6.75
N GLN A 14 -4.61 12.33 -7.63
CA GLN A 14 -5.61 13.23 -8.23
C GLN A 14 -6.46 14.05 -7.23
N PRO A 15 -6.94 13.50 -6.10
CA PRO A 15 -7.68 14.28 -5.09
C PRO A 15 -6.87 15.43 -4.49
N PHE A 16 -5.54 15.34 -4.54
CA PHE A 16 -4.61 16.33 -4.01
C PHE A 16 -4.23 17.41 -5.02
N ALA A 17 -4.55 17.23 -6.32
CA ALA A 17 -4.26 18.21 -7.38
C ALA A 17 -4.90 19.59 -7.10
N LYS A 18 -5.98 19.64 -6.31
CA LYS A 18 -6.63 20.89 -5.89
C LYS A 18 -5.78 21.77 -4.97
N PHE A 19 -4.77 21.20 -4.32
CA PHE A 19 -3.88 21.91 -3.39
C PHE A 19 -2.64 22.48 -4.08
N ASP A 20 -2.44 22.16 -5.35
CA ASP A 20 -1.34 22.69 -6.15
C ASP A 20 -1.82 23.88 -7.00
N GLU A 21 -1.01 24.95 -7.05
CA GLU A 21 -1.39 26.21 -7.72
C GLU A 21 -1.58 26.02 -9.22
N TYR A 22 -0.76 25.20 -9.88
CA TYR A 22 -0.82 24.97 -11.32
C TYR A 22 -1.85 23.89 -11.68
N LEU A 23 -1.82 22.75 -10.97
CA LEU A 23 -2.70 21.62 -11.27
C LEU A 23 -4.16 21.91 -10.90
N SER A 24 -4.43 22.77 -9.91
CA SER A 24 -5.80 23.15 -9.57
C SER A 24 -6.48 23.90 -10.72
N VAL A 25 -5.76 24.79 -11.40
CA VAL A 25 -6.24 25.51 -12.58
C VAL A 25 -6.45 24.54 -13.74
N LEU A 26 -5.47 23.69 -14.03
CA LEU A 26 -5.57 22.71 -15.12
C LEU A 26 -6.74 21.74 -14.91
N ASN A 27 -6.92 21.25 -13.68
CA ASN A 27 -8.00 20.33 -13.32
C ASN A 27 -9.40 20.97 -13.45
N ALA A 28 -9.50 22.30 -13.33
CA ALA A 28 -10.75 23.04 -13.54
C ALA A 28 -11.15 23.09 -15.03
N TYR A 29 -10.19 23.07 -15.95
CA TYR A 29 -10.45 23.08 -17.40
C TYR A 29 -10.53 21.68 -18.00
N SER A 30 -9.70 20.75 -17.52
CA SER A 30 -9.62 19.37 -18.00
C SER A 30 -9.46 18.43 -16.81
N THR A 31 -10.58 17.94 -16.29
CA THR A 31 -10.54 16.92 -15.25
C THR A 31 -10.04 15.60 -15.85
N PRO A 32 -8.92 15.05 -15.38
CA PRO A 32 -8.39 13.81 -15.92
C PRO A 32 -9.33 12.64 -15.55
N PRO A 33 -9.44 11.64 -16.44
CA PRO A 33 -10.36 10.52 -16.27
C PRO A 33 -9.82 9.52 -15.23
N THR A 34 -9.96 9.86 -13.95
CA THR A 34 -9.46 9.08 -12.80
C THR A 34 -10.04 7.68 -12.76
N GLU A 35 -11.32 7.53 -13.12
CA GLU A 35 -12.00 6.23 -13.18
C GLU A 35 -11.38 5.32 -14.24
N GLN A 36 -10.95 5.87 -15.37
CA GLN A 36 -10.28 5.08 -16.41
C GLN A 36 -8.91 4.59 -15.94
N LEU A 37 -8.19 5.39 -15.15
CA LEU A 37 -6.93 4.97 -14.54
C LEU A 37 -7.16 3.81 -13.56
N TRP A 38 -8.17 3.90 -12.69
CA TRP A 38 -8.50 2.80 -11.77
C TRP A 38 -8.96 1.54 -12.50
N ARG A 39 -9.67 1.68 -13.63
CA ARG A 39 -10.03 0.55 -14.47
C ARG A 39 -8.80 -0.14 -15.07
N ILE A 40 -7.84 0.63 -15.58
CA ILE A 40 -6.56 0.09 -16.08
C ILE A 40 -5.82 -0.67 -14.98
N VAL A 41 -5.76 -0.11 -13.77
CA VAL A 41 -5.15 -0.77 -12.61
C VAL A 41 -5.82 -2.13 -12.36
N TRP A 42 -7.16 -2.14 -12.27
CA TRP A 42 -7.92 -3.36 -11.98
C TRP A 42 -7.75 -4.44 -13.04
N GLU A 43 -7.86 -4.07 -14.32
CA GLU A 43 -7.72 -5.01 -15.45
C GLU A 43 -6.33 -5.66 -15.49
N ILE A 44 -5.27 -4.86 -15.32
CA ILE A 44 -3.91 -5.36 -15.33
C ILE A 44 -3.62 -6.21 -14.09
N LEU A 45 -4.09 -5.79 -12.91
CA LEU A 45 -3.93 -6.57 -11.68
C LEU A 45 -4.53 -7.96 -11.81
N LEU A 46 -5.74 -8.08 -12.37
CA LEU A 46 -6.39 -9.37 -12.59
C LEU A 46 -5.62 -10.26 -13.58
N GLN A 47 -4.99 -9.67 -14.59
CA GLN A 47 -4.15 -10.42 -15.54
C GLN A 47 -2.84 -10.91 -14.88
N GLU A 48 -2.27 -10.11 -13.99
CA GLU A 48 -0.98 -10.41 -13.35
C GLU A 48 -1.08 -11.36 -12.14
N ILE A 49 -2.29 -11.82 -11.76
CA ILE A 49 -2.49 -12.78 -10.66
C ILE A 49 -1.63 -14.05 -10.84
N HIS A 50 -1.44 -14.51 -12.08
CA HIS A 50 -0.65 -15.71 -12.37
C HIS A 50 0.86 -15.51 -12.25
N THR A 51 1.33 -14.25 -12.31
CA THR A 51 2.75 -13.88 -12.25
C THR A 51 2.90 -12.63 -11.39
N PRO A 52 2.65 -12.75 -10.07
CA PRO A 52 2.68 -11.60 -9.18
C PRO A 52 4.09 -11.04 -9.07
N HIS A 53 4.17 -9.72 -8.90
CA HIS A 53 5.40 -9.03 -8.56
C HIS A 53 5.11 -7.89 -7.58
N LEU A 54 6.16 -7.31 -6.98
CA LEU A 54 6.03 -6.29 -5.94
C LEU A 54 5.19 -5.08 -6.41
N ALA A 55 5.27 -4.73 -7.69
CA ALA A 55 4.52 -3.60 -8.24
C ALA A 55 3.01 -3.88 -8.40
N SER A 56 2.61 -5.11 -8.74
CA SER A 56 1.19 -5.50 -8.70
C SER A 56 0.65 -5.35 -7.29
N LEU A 57 1.43 -5.75 -6.28
CA LEU A 57 1.01 -5.63 -4.89
C LEU A 57 0.90 -4.16 -4.44
N GLN A 58 1.86 -3.32 -4.82
CA GLN A 58 1.82 -1.88 -4.58
C GLN A 58 0.58 -1.23 -5.20
N ALA A 59 0.29 -1.52 -6.47
CA ALA A 59 -0.88 -0.99 -7.15
C ALA A 59 -2.19 -1.52 -6.56
N GLY A 60 -2.21 -2.78 -6.14
CA GLY A 60 -3.34 -3.38 -5.45
C GLY A 60 -3.64 -2.71 -4.11
N LEU A 61 -2.62 -2.43 -3.30
CA LEU A 61 -2.76 -1.66 -2.05
C LEU A 61 -3.28 -0.24 -2.31
N LEU A 62 -2.75 0.45 -3.32
CA LEU A 62 -3.25 1.78 -3.72
C LEU A 62 -4.71 1.71 -4.18
N TYR A 63 -5.09 0.68 -4.94
CA TYR A 63 -6.46 0.45 -5.36
C TYR A 63 -7.40 0.18 -4.17
N LEU A 64 -6.92 -0.54 -3.15
CA LEU A 64 -7.68 -0.79 -1.91
C LEU A 64 -8.00 0.50 -1.16
N HIS A 65 -7.17 1.54 -1.30
CA HIS A 65 -7.33 2.86 -0.70
C HIS A 65 -7.99 3.89 -1.62
N LYS A 66 -8.48 3.49 -2.80
CA LYS A 66 -9.17 4.42 -3.70
C LYS A 66 -10.37 5.05 -3.01
N ALA A 67 -10.61 6.34 -3.28
CA ALA A 67 -11.79 7.01 -2.77
C ALA A 67 -13.07 6.34 -3.32
N PRO A 68 -14.10 6.14 -2.48
CA PRO A 68 -15.36 5.57 -2.93
C PRO A 68 -15.98 6.45 -4.01
N GLU A 69 -16.49 5.83 -5.07
CA GLU A 69 -17.19 6.54 -6.14
C GLU A 69 -18.43 7.25 -5.58
N LYS A 70 -18.70 8.46 -6.07
CA LYS A 70 -19.86 9.27 -5.64
C LYS A 70 -21.20 8.55 -5.85
N SER A 71 -21.23 7.53 -6.72
CA SER A 71 -22.38 6.68 -7.05
C SER A 71 -22.55 5.45 -6.13
N GLN A 72 -21.53 5.05 -5.37
CA GLN A 72 -21.50 3.77 -4.62
C GLN A 72 -21.69 3.95 -3.09
N SER A 73 -21.99 5.17 -2.64
CA SER A 73 -21.94 5.63 -1.24
C SER A 73 -22.95 5.01 -0.25
N ALA A 74 -23.51 3.81 -0.45
CA ALA A 74 -24.51 3.30 0.50
C ALA A 74 -24.46 1.83 0.96
N VAL A 75 -24.26 0.79 0.13
CA VAL A 75 -24.66 -0.57 0.64
C VAL A 75 -23.82 -1.81 0.24
N ALA A 76 -22.85 -1.80 -0.69
CA ALA A 76 -22.30 -3.09 -1.20
C ALA A 76 -20.78 -3.32 -1.07
N ASP A 77 -20.00 -2.32 -0.64
CA ASP A 77 -18.53 -2.41 -0.75
C ASP A 77 -17.88 -3.40 0.21
N SER A 78 -18.58 -3.91 1.23
CA SER A 78 -17.93 -4.76 2.24
C SER A 78 -17.49 -6.13 1.70
N ALA A 79 -18.29 -6.75 0.82
CA ALA A 79 -17.97 -8.08 0.31
C ALA A 79 -16.87 -8.05 -0.75
N SER A 80 -16.95 -7.13 -1.72
CA SER A 80 -15.96 -6.99 -2.79
C SER A 80 -14.60 -6.54 -2.25
N VAL A 81 -14.59 -5.58 -1.33
CA VAL A 81 -13.37 -5.11 -0.66
C VAL A 81 -12.75 -6.25 0.16
N TRP A 82 -13.54 -7.00 0.93
CA TRP A 82 -13.02 -8.12 1.71
C TRP A 82 -12.41 -9.22 0.83
N SER A 83 -13.10 -9.62 -0.25
CA SER A 83 -12.54 -10.58 -1.22
C SER A 83 -11.26 -10.06 -1.86
N PHE A 84 -11.17 -8.75 -2.11
CA PHE A 84 -9.96 -8.15 -2.66
C PHE A 84 -8.80 -8.12 -1.65
N VAL A 85 -9.06 -7.88 -0.36
CA VAL A 85 -8.04 -8.06 0.69
C VAL A 85 -7.51 -9.49 0.68
N GLY A 86 -8.39 -10.50 0.61
CA GLY A 86 -7.98 -11.90 0.51
C GLY A 86 -7.10 -12.18 -0.72
N LEU A 87 -7.40 -11.56 -1.87
CA LEU A 87 -6.54 -11.63 -3.05
C LEU A 87 -5.16 -11.00 -2.77
N LEU A 88 -5.08 -9.81 -2.18
CA LEU A 88 -3.80 -9.16 -1.86
C LEU A 88 -2.97 -9.96 -0.86
N VAL A 89 -3.62 -10.57 0.15
CA VAL A 89 -2.97 -11.50 1.08
C VAL A 89 -2.40 -12.68 0.30
N GLY A 90 -3.18 -13.31 -0.59
CA GLY A 90 -2.72 -14.41 -1.45
C GLY A 90 -1.55 -14.04 -2.38
N LEU A 91 -1.54 -12.82 -2.92
CA LEU A 91 -0.43 -12.32 -3.74
C LEU A 91 0.82 -12.09 -2.90
N ALA A 92 0.68 -11.51 -1.69
CA ALA A 92 1.79 -11.31 -0.76
C ALA A 92 2.40 -12.63 -0.32
N THR A 93 1.56 -13.63 -0.04
CA THR A 93 2.03 -14.95 0.37
C THR A 93 2.75 -15.69 -0.75
N SER A 94 2.20 -15.62 -1.97
CA SER A 94 2.82 -16.17 -3.19
C SER A 94 4.19 -15.54 -3.49
N LEU A 95 4.37 -14.26 -3.13
CA LEU A 95 5.65 -13.54 -3.27
C LEU A 95 6.66 -13.83 -2.16
N GLY A 96 6.28 -14.61 -1.15
CA GLY A 96 7.15 -14.94 -0.03
C GLY A 96 7.26 -13.85 1.02
N LEU A 97 6.36 -12.85 1.05
CA LEU A 97 6.51 -11.67 1.91
C LEU A 97 6.31 -11.97 3.41
N GLN A 98 5.67 -13.09 3.76
CA GLN A 98 5.50 -13.51 5.15
C GLN A 98 6.80 -14.02 5.81
N LEU A 99 7.87 -14.22 5.03
CA LEU A 99 9.13 -14.77 5.50
C LEU A 99 10.21 -13.68 5.56
N GLU A 100 11.05 -13.74 6.58
CA GLU A 100 12.20 -12.85 6.67
C GLU A 100 13.22 -13.12 5.57
N CYS A 101 13.53 -12.07 4.82
CA CYS A 101 14.42 -12.12 3.66
C CYS A 101 15.90 -11.95 4.03
N GLY A 102 16.25 -11.98 5.32
CA GLY A 102 17.60 -11.70 5.85
C GLY A 102 18.75 -12.42 5.13
N PRO A 103 18.70 -13.75 4.92
CA PRO A 103 19.78 -14.52 4.30
C PRO A 103 19.65 -14.71 2.78
N MET A 104 18.59 -14.19 2.13
CA MET A 104 18.22 -14.56 0.75
C MET A 104 19.04 -13.90 -0.38
N GLY A 105 20.14 -13.21 -0.06
CA GLY A 105 21.00 -12.56 -1.08
C GLY A 105 20.32 -11.42 -1.86
N LEU A 106 19.17 -10.92 -1.37
CA LEU A 106 18.43 -9.83 -2.01
C LEU A 106 19.11 -8.48 -1.78
N PRO A 107 18.99 -7.53 -2.75
CA PRO A 107 19.41 -6.16 -2.54
C PRO A 107 18.74 -5.53 -1.31
N ALA A 108 19.46 -4.64 -0.62
CA ALA A 108 18.96 -4.02 0.60
C ALA A 108 17.64 -3.26 0.38
N TRP A 109 17.52 -2.50 -0.73
CA TRP A 109 16.29 -1.77 -1.07
C TRP A 109 15.08 -2.69 -1.26
N GLU A 110 15.28 -3.88 -1.85
CA GLU A 110 14.19 -4.81 -2.13
C GLU A 110 13.68 -5.44 -0.85
N ARG A 111 14.60 -5.83 0.05
CA ARG A 111 14.26 -6.35 1.37
C ARG A 111 13.44 -5.34 2.19
N ARG A 112 13.86 -4.07 2.19
CA ARG A 112 13.11 -2.98 2.85
C ARG A 112 11.71 -2.84 2.27
N LEU A 113 11.59 -2.86 0.94
CA LEU A 113 10.29 -2.76 0.27
C LEU A 113 9.38 -3.94 0.61
N ARG A 114 9.89 -5.17 0.61
CA ARG A 114 9.16 -6.38 0.98
C ARG A 114 8.59 -6.30 2.40
N ARG A 115 9.40 -5.87 3.38
CA ARG A 115 8.97 -5.67 4.77
C ARG A 115 7.87 -4.61 4.88
N ARG A 116 8.02 -3.46 4.21
CA ARG A 116 6.98 -2.40 4.21
C ARG A 116 5.67 -2.88 3.59
N LEU A 117 5.73 -3.65 2.50
CA LEU A 117 4.54 -4.22 1.85
C LEU A 117 3.84 -5.27 2.71
N TRP A 118 4.61 -6.12 3.39
CA TRP A 118 4.06 -7.09 4.34
C TRP A 118 3.27 -6.38 5.45
N TRP A 119 3.89 -5.42 6.13
CA TRP A 119 3.25 -4.68 7.22
C TRP A 119 2.07 -3.83 6.75
N ALA A 120 2.09 -3.32 5.51
CA ALA A 120 0.94 -2.64 4.94
C ALA A 120 -0.27 -3.59 4.81
N ILE A 121 -0.05 -4.79 4.28
CA ILE A 121 -1.12 -5.78 4.08
C ILE A 121 -1.61 -6.34 5.40
N TYR A 122 -0.70 -6.61 6.33
CA TYR A 122 -1.04 -7.01 7.70
C TYR A 122 -1.97 -5.98 8.33
N ALA A 123 -1.60 -4.70 8.29
CA ALA A 123 -2.44 -3.64 8.84
C ALA A 123 -3.82 -3.59 8.17
N GLU A 124 -3.88 -3.67 6.84
CA GLU A 124 -5.15 -3.66 6.10
C GLU A 124 -6.06 -4.83 6.46
N ASP A 125 -5.51 -6.04 6.59
CA ASP A 125 -6.25 -7.23 6.99
C ASP A 125 -6.83 -7.07 8.40
N LYS A 126 -6.01 -6.69 9.39
CA LYS A 126 -6.44 -6.55 10.79
C LYS A 126 -7.49 -5.45 10.96
N TRP A 127 -7.24 -4.26 10.42
CA TRP A 127 -8.19 -3.16 10.57
C TRP A 127 -9.52 -3.42 9.86
N ARG A 128 -9.52 -4.10 8.69
CA ARG A 128 -10.76 -4.44 7.98
C ARG A 128 -11.51 -5.58 8.62
N SER A 129 -10.78 -6.60 9.10
CA SER A 129 -11.34 -7.69 9.89
C SER A 129 -12.09 -7.14 11.10
N LEU A 130 -11.46 -6.24 11.85
CA LEU A 130 -12.05 -5.55 13.00
C LEU A 130 -13.28 -4.71 12.61
N LEU A 131 -13.16 -3.87 11.56
CA LEU A 131 -14.25 -2.98 11.13
C LEU A 131 -15.47 -3.75 10.58
N MET A 132 -15.23 -4.88 9.91
CA MET A 132 -16.29 -5.68 9.27
C MET A 132 -16.82 -6.80 10.16
N GLY A 133 -16.23 -7.04 11.34
CA GLY A 133 -16.57 -8.17 12.21
C GLY A 133 -16.30 -9.53 11.55
N ARG A 134 -15.26 -9.62 10.72
CA ARG A 134 -14.86 -10.84 9.99
C ARG A 134 -13.59 -11.42 10.63
N PRO A 135 -13.33 -12.73 10.56
CA PRO A 135 -12.05 -13.27 10.99
C PRO A 135 -10.91 -12.78 10.06
N PRO A 136 -9.72 -12.47 10.59
CA PRO A 136 -8.59 -11.99 9.78
C PRO A 136 -8.08 -13.10 8.86
N TYR A 137 -7.53 -12.73 7.70
CA TYR A 137 -6.92 -13.70 6.79
C TYR A 137 -5.55 -14.16 7.29
N ILE A 138 -4.77 -13.26 7.90
CA ILE A 138 -3.41 -13.56 8.35
C ILE A 138 -3.47 -13.99 9.82
N ARG A 139 -3.00 -15.21 10.09
CA ARG A 139 -2.88 -15.74 11.45
C ARG A 139 -1.48 -15.53 12.00
N ASN A 140 -1.35 -15.45 13.33
CA ASN A 140 -0.08 -15.13 13.99
C ASN A 140 0.97 -16.25 13.92
N ASP A 141 0.56 -17.45 13.51
CA ASP A 141 1.43 -18.62 13.34
C ASP A 141 1.95 -18.83 11.91
N GLU A 142 1.59 -17.95 10.96
CA GLU A 142 1.85 -18.14 9.52
C GLU A 142 2.96 -17.24 8.95
N TRP A 143 3.60 -16.39 9.78
CA TRP A 143 4.61 -15.42 9.34
C TRP A 143 5.74 -15.23 10.35
N ASP A 144 6.89 -14.75 9.89
CA ASP A 144 8.13 -14.60 10.69
C ASP A 144 8.77 -13.19 10.55
N VAL A 145 8.04 -12.22 10.01
CA VAL A 145 8.55 -10.86 9.75
C VAL A 145 8.79 -10.10 11.05
N THR A 146 9.93 -9.45 11.18
CA THR A 146 10.30 -8.60 12.31
C THR A 146 9.68 -7.21 12.21
N GLU A 147 9.49 -6.55 13.35
CA GLU A 147 8.99 -5.17 13.42
C GLU A 147 9.83 -4.21 12.58
N LEU A 148 9.15 -3.28 11.90
CA LEU A 148 9.80 -2.25 11.10
C LEU A 148 10.73 -1.39 11.94
N ASP A 149 11.90 -1.09 11.40
CA ASP A 149 12.87 -0.17 11.98
C ASP A 149 13.12 1.04 11.06
N ASP A 150 13.87 2.02 11.56
CA ASP A 150 14.19 3.22 10.77
C ASP A 150 14.98 2.90 9.50
N LYS A 151 15.71 1.77 9.48
CA LYS A 151 16.51 1.36 8.33
C LYS A 151 15.61 0.96 7.18
N ASP A 152 14.40 0.44 7.43
CA ASP A 152 13.42 0.10 6.40
C ASP A 152 12.94 1.29 5.57
N PHE A 153 13.14 2.52 6.05
CA PHE A 153 12.71 3.74 5.35
C PHE A 153 13.86 4.52 4.72
N HIS A 154 15.09 4.00 4.81
CA HIS A 154 16.23 4.63 4.16
C HIS A 154 16.08 4.60 2.64
N ILE A 155 16.08 5.79 2.03
CA ILE A 155 16.14 5.99 0.58
C ILE A 155 17.64 6.00 0.20
N ASP A 156 18.07 5.10 -0.68
CA ASP A 156 19.47 5.06 -1.10
C ASP A 156 19.77 6.34 -1.91
N GLU A 157 20.78 7.11 -1.48
CA GLU A 157 21.12 8.44 -1.99
C GLU A 157 21.39 8.48 -3.51
N ALA A 158 21.68 7.33 -4.14
CA ALA A 158 21.81 7.20 -5.58
C ALA A 158 20.55 7.59 -6.37
N GLN A 159 19.37 7.63 -5.73
CA GLN A 159 18.10 8.10 -6.34
C GLN A 159 17.83 9.60 -6.12
N ILE A 160 18.59 10.28 -5.24
CA ILE A 160 18.36 11.68 -4.84
C ILE A 160 18.96 12.67 -5.86
N VAL A 161 19.89 12.24 -6.72
CA VAL A 161 20.63 13.10 -7.68
C VAL A 161 19.74 13.80 -8.72
N LEU A 162 18.45 13.46 -8.81
CA LEU A 162 17.47 14.12 -9.72
C LEU A 162 16.66 15.25 -9.05
N LEU A 163 16.87 15.59 -7.77
CA LEU A 163 16.12 16.66 -7.08
C LEU A 163 17.03 17.84 -6.65
N PRO A 164 16.55 19.10 -6.74
CA PRO A 164 17.29 20.31 -6.35
C PRO A 164 17.43 20.45 -4.80
N PRO A 165 18.24 21.39 -4.26
CA PRO A 165 18.94 21.21 -2.99
C PRO A 165 18.06 21.32 -1.73
N PRO A 166 18.56 20.83 -0.58
CA PRO A 166 17.75 20.43 0.57
C PRO A 166 17.49 21.58 1.56
N SER A 167 16.25 22.04 1.61
CA SER A 167 15.69 22.59 2.84
C SER A 167 15.05 21.45 3.65
N SER A 168 15.87 20.75 4.44
CA SER A 168 15.51 19.71 5.44
C SER A 168 14.47 18.62 5.05
N PRO A 169 14.59 17.93 3.89
CA PRO A 169 13.71 16.79 3.55
C PRO A 169 13.90 15.57 4.47
N LEU A 170 15.12 15.34 4.97
CA LEU A 170 15.46 14.19 5.82
C LEU A 170 14.62 14.11 7.11
N ALA A 171 14.28 15.25 7.71
CA ALA A 171 13.45 15.27 8.92
C ALA A 171 11.99 14.89 8.62
N GLN A 172 11.47 15.27 7.45
CA GLN A 172 10.11 14.91 7.03
C GLN A 172 10.02 13.43 6.67
N ASP A 173 11.04 12.88 6.02
CA ASP A 173 11.10 11.46 5.66
C ASP A 173 11.15 10.56 6.91
N VAL A 174 11.93 10.94 7.93
CA VAL A 174 11.98 10.22 9.22
C VAL A 174 10.65 10.32 9.97
N LEU A 175 9.97 11.48 9.94
CA LEU A 175 8.65 11.63 10.56
C LEU A 175 7.59 10.78 9.86
N GLN A 176 7.59 10.71 8.53
CA GLN A 176 6.66 9.86 7.77
C GLN A 176 6.92 8.37 8.00
N ALA A 177 8.19 7.97 8.10
CA ALA A 177 8.59 6.61 8.46
C ALA A 177 8.03 6.20 9.84
N GLN A 178 8.15 7.08 10.84
CA GLN A 178 7.64 6.82 12.19
C GLN A 178 6.12 6.66 12.21
N GLN A 179 5.37 7.42 11.41
CA GLN A 179 3.92 7.29 11.34
C GLN A 179 3.50 5.89 10.90
N PHE A 180 4.13 5.35 9.86
CA PHE A 180 3.83 4.00 9.38
C PHE A 180 4.29 2.91 10.36
N GLN A 181 5.44 3.07 11.02
CA GLN A 181 5.87 2.16 12.09
C GLN A 181 4.86 2.14 13.26
N CYS A 182 4.41 3.31 13.72
CA CYS A 182 3.40 3.42 14.76
C CYS A 182 2.07 2.77 14.32
N PHE A 183 1.66 2.98 13.07
CA PHE A 183 0.46 2.34 12.52
C PHE A 183 0.57 0.82 12.51
N ALA A 184 1.72 0.26 12.10
CA ALA A 184 1.98 -1.17 12.13
C ALA A 184 1.93 -1.75 13.57
N ARG A 185 2.53 -1.04 14.54
CA ARG A 185 2.44 -1.44 15.96
C ARG A 185 1.01 -1.39 16.49
N LEU A 186 0.23 -0.37 16.11
CA LEU A 186 -1.18 -0.27 16.47
C LEU A 186 -2.01 -1.41 15.87
N SER A 187 -1.71 -1.83 14.63
CA SER A 187 -2.36 -3.00 14.01
C SER A 187 -2.11 -4.29 14.79
N ARG A 188 -0.92 -4.46 15.37
CA ARG A 188 -0.60 -5.61 16.22
C ARG A 188 -1.40 -5.59 17.53
N ILE A 189 -1.52 -4.42 18.16
CA ILE A 189 -2.35 -4.24 19.36
C ILE A 189 -3.83 -4.51 19.04
N ALA A 190 -4.31 -4.02 17.89
CA ALA A 190 -5.67 -4.27 17.44
C ALA A 190 -5.94 -5.77 17.25
N ASP A 191 -4.97 -6.51 16.70
CA ASP A 191 -5.04 -7.95 16.56
C ASP A 191 -5.07 -8.68 17.90
N GLU A 192 -4.21 -8.31 18.86
CA GLU A 192 -4.21 -8.85 20.22
C GLU A 192 -5.59 -8.67 20.89
N VAL A 193 -6.14 -7.44 20.83
CA VAL A 193 -7.46 -7.14 21.39
C VAL A 193 -8.57 -7.94 20.73
N GLN A 194 -8.51 -8.14 19.41
CA GLN A 194 -9.52 -8.91 18.69
C GLN A 194 -9.51 -10.40 19.06
N HIS A 195 -8.36 -10.96 19.46
CA HIS A 195 -8.27 -12.36 19.90
C HIS A 195 -8.77 -12.57 21.34
N ASP A 196 -8.69 -11.53 22.18
CA ASP A 196 -9.11 -11.58 23.58
C ASP A 196 -10.63 -11.34 23.79
N LEU A 197 -11.35 -10.90 22.76
CA LEU A 197 -12.80 -10.65 22.75
C LEU A 197 -13.62 -11.89 22.41
#